data_AF-W9GA57-F1
#
_entry.id   AF-W9GA57-F1
#
_cell.length_a   1.000
_cell.length_b   1.000
_cell.length_c   1.000
_cell.angle_alpha   90.00
_cell.angle_beta   90.00
_cell.angle_gamma   90.00
#
_symmetry.space_group_name_H-M   'P 1'
#
loop_
_entity.id
_entity.type
_entity.pdbx_description
1 polymer ?
#
loop_
_entity_poly.entity_id
_entity_poly.type
_entity_poly.pdbx_seq_one_letter_code
_entity_poly.pdbx_strand_id
1 'polypeptide(L)'
;MAGSHGVEPAQVALAWLLGLPQVVVIPGASSVEQLEFNVAAAEIDLDPAAHQALTDAARAFAPVGGLRTATDAVRARLRREPAPR
;
A
#
# COMPACT_ATOMS: atom_id res chain seq x y z
N MET A 1 -12.91 4.69 -1.87
CA MET A 1 -12.19 5.75 -2.62
C MET A 1 -11.07 5.13 -3.42
N ALA A 2 -11.39 4.59 -4.58
CA ALA A 2 -10.41 4.20 -5.57
C ALA A 2 -10.98 4.77 -6.87
N GLY A 3 -10.53 5.96 -7.26
CA GLY A 3 -11.12 6.67 -8.39
C GLY A 3 -10.94 8.19 -8.42
N SER A 4 -10.27 8.82 -7.45
CA SER A 4 -9.82 10.20 -7.63
C SER A 4 -8.67 10.18 -8.62
N HIS A 5 -8.96 10.49 -9.88
CA HIS A 5 -8.05 10.41 -11.01
C HIS A 5 -6.69 11.09 -10.70
N GLY A 6 -5.64 10.30 -10.50
CA GLY A 6 -4.25 10.80 -10.39
C GLY A 6 -3.44 10.34 -9.17
N VAL A 7 -4.05 9.71 -8.17
CA VAL A 7 -3.32 9.29 -6.95
C VAL A 7 -3.17 7.76 -6.90
N GLU A 8 -1.93 7.30 -6.79
CA GLU A 8 -1.62 5.87 -6.70
C GLU A 8 -2.04 5.28 -5.33
N PRO A 9 -2.59 4.05 -5.27
CA PRO A 9 -3.06 3.45 -4.01
C PRO A 9 -2.01 3.41 -2.90
N ALA A 10 -0.74 3.23 -3.25
CA ALA A 10 0.35 3.23 -2.28
C ALA A 10 0.53 4.61 -1.62
N GLN A 11 0.36 5.70 -2.36
CA GLN A 11 0.42 7.05 -1.79
C GLN A 11 -0.79 7.34 -0.90
N VAL A 12 -1.99 6.89 -1.29
CA VAL A 12 -3.18 6.97 -0.43
C VAL A 12 -2.95 6.24 0.90
N ALA A 13 -2.33 5.06 0.87
CA ALA A 13 -2.01 4.32 2.08
C ALA A 13 -0.98 5.04 2.96
N LEU A 14 0.07 5.62 2.36
CA LEU A 14 1.06 6.41 3.09
C LEU A 14 0.44 7.68 3.70
N ALA A 15 -0.38 8.42 2.94
CA ALA A 15 -1.09 9.60 3.42
C ALA A 15 -2.00 9.28 4.62
N TRP A 16 -2.73 8.16 4.56
CA TRP A 16 -3.53 7.68 5.69
C TRP A 16 -2.66 7.36 6.91
N LEU A 17 -1.54 6.64 6.74
CA LEU A 17 -0.64 6.34 7.86
C LEU A 17 -0.03 7.58 8.50
N LEU A 18 0.32 8.60 7.69
CA LEU A 18 0.86 9.88 8.16
C LEU A 18 -0.16 10.68 8.97
N GLY A 19 -1.46 10.49 8.71
CA GLY A 19 -2.55 11.14 9.46
C GLY A 19 -2.88 10.49 10.81
N LEU A 20 -2.31 9.32 11.12
CA LEU A 20 -2.60 8.62 12.37
C LEU A 20 -1.80 9.21 13.55
N PRO A 21 -2.41 9.31 14.74
CA PRO A 21 -1.72 9.79 15.92
C PRO A 21 -0.64 8.80 16.36
N GLN A 22 0.54 9.31 16.73
CA GLN A 22 1.66 8.51 17.27
C GLN A 22 2.21 7.45 16.30
N VAL A 23 2.08 7.69 14.98
CA VAL A 23 2.64 6.83 13.93
C VAL A 23 3.76 7.56 13.21
N VAL A 24 4.87 6.87 12.97
CA VAL A 24 5.95 7.32 12.09
C VAL A 24 6.09 6.32 10.96
N VAL A 25 6.03 6.81 9.73
CA VAL A 25 6.10 5.97 8.52
C VAL A 25 7.54 5.92 8.01
N ILE A 26 8.07 4.72 7.78
CA ILE A 26 9.44 4.50 7.29
C ILE A 26 9.37 3.64 6.01
N PRO A 27 8.93 4.22 4.89
CA PRO A 27 8.76 3.46 3.65
C PRO A 27 10.12 3.18 3.01
N GLY A 28 10.29 1.96 2.49
CA GLY A 28 11.49 1.59 1.76
C GLY A 28 11.57 2.31 0.41
N ALA A 29 12.76 2.77 0.03
CA ALA A 29 13.07 3.26 -1.31
C ALA A 29 14.47 2.76 -1.70
N SER A 30 14.58 2.19 -2.90
CA SER A 30 15.82 1.72 -3.52
C SER A 30 16.26 2.59 -4.70
N SER A 31 15.46 3.58 -5.06
CA SER A 31 15.76 4.57 -6.09
C SER A 31 15.25 5.95 -5.67
N VAL A 32 15.71 7.00 -6.36
CA VAL A 32 15.28 8.37 -6.12
C VAL A 32 13.81 8.54 -6.49
N GLU A 33 13.37 7.93 -7.57
CA GLU A 33 11.98 7.99 -8.03
C GLU A 33 11.02 7.39 -6.99
N GLN A 34 11.43 6.30 -6.32
CA GLN A 34 10.65 5.71 -5.21
C GLN A 34 10.61 6.63 -3.99
N LEU A 35 11.72 7.31 -3.69
CA LEU A 35 11.77 8.30 -2.62
C LEU A 35 10.82 9.48 -2.90
N GLU A 36 10.90 10.06 -4.10
CA GLU A 36 10.04 11.15 -4.54
C GLU A 36 8.56 10.75 -4.50
N PHE A 37 8.24 9.54 -4.98
CA PHE A 37 6.90 8.99 -4.91
C PHE A 37 6.38 8.86 -3.46
N ASN A 38 7.23 8.36 -2.55
CA ASN A 38 6.88 8.22 -1.13
C ASN A 38 6.68 9.59 -0.47
N VAL A 39 7.53 10.58 -0.79
CA VAL A 39 7.43 11.95 -0.26
C VAL A 39 6.18 12.66 -0.75
N ALA A 40 5.84 12.52 -2.04
CA ALA A 40 4.63 13.11 -2.62
C ALA A 40 3.34 12.64 -1.94
N ALA A 41 3.37 11.50 -1.23
CA ALA A 41 2.22 11.05 -0.45
C ALA A 41 1.88 11.98 0.73
N ALA A 42 2.85 12.71 1.27
CA ALA A 42 2.63 13.65 2.38
C ALA A 42 1.86 14.91 1.95
N GLU A 43 1.76 15.19 0.64
CA GLU A 43 1.00 16.31 0.10
C GLU A 43 -0.47 15.95 -0.18
N ILE A 44 -0.85 14.69 0.01
CA ILE A 44 -2.22 14.23 -0.21
C ILE A 44 -3.05 14.53 1.03
N ASP A 45 -3.94 15.49 0.92
CA ASP A 45 -4.99 15.73 1.90
C ASP A 45 -6.12 14.71 1.73
N LEU A 46 -6.22 13.77 2.67
CA LEU A 46 -7.39 12.91 2.80
C LEU A 46 -8.45 13.64 3.63
N ASP A 47 -9.66 13.78 3.08
CA ASP A 47 -10.76 14.32 3.86
C ASP A 47 -11.06 13.45 5.11
N PRO A 48 -11.73 13.98 6.14
CA PRO A 48 -11.96 13.22 7.37
C PRO A 48 -12.77 11.93 7.17
N ALA A 49 -13.74 11.92 6.24
CA ALA A 49 -14.54 10.73 5.95
C ALA A 49 -13.71 9.69 5.20
N ALA A 50 -12.84 10.13 4.30
CA ALA A 50 -11.86 9.35 3.59
C ALA A 50 -10.91 8.61 4.55
N HIS A 51 -10.30 9.36 5.46
CA HIS A 51 -9.39 8.83 6.47
C HIS A 51 -10.10 7.83 7.40
N GLN A 52 -11.33 8.14 7.82
CA GLN A 52 -12.13 7.24 8.66
C GLN A 52 -12.47 5.93 7.92
N ALA A 53 -12.89 6.01 6.66
CA ALA A 53 -13.22 4.83 5.86
C ALA A 53 -12.03 3.87 5.68
N LEU A 54 -10.82 4.42 5.47
CA LEU A 54 -9.59 3.62 5.41
C LEU A 54 -9.26 2.96 6.75
N THR A 55 -9.45 3.69 7.85
CA THR A 55 -9.26 3.17 9.21
C THR A 55 -10.22 2.02 9.51
N ASP A 56 -11.50 2.15 9.15
CA ASP A 56 -12.51 1.12 9.37
C ASP A 56 -12.23 -0.12 8.50
N ALA A 57 -11.83 0.09 7.24
CA ALA A 57 -11.42 -1.00 6.36
C ALA A 57 -10.19 -1.76 6.91
N ALA A 58 -9.19 -1.04 7.43
CA ALA A 58 -8.01 -1.65 8.05
C ALA A 58 -8.38 -2.47 9.29
N ARG A 59 -9.33 -2.00 10.12
CA ARG A 59 -9.82 -2.74 11.29
C ARG A 59 -10.66 -3.97 10.92
N ALA A 60 -11.40 -3.89 9.82
CA ALA A 60 -12.20 -5.00 9.31
C ALA A 60 -11.36 -6.03 8.52
N PHE A 61 -10.07 -5.77 8.28
CA PHE A 61 -9.22 -6.66 7.52
C PHE A 61 -9.09 -8.02 8.21
N ALA A 62 -9.62 -9.04 7.56
CA ALA A 62 -9.45 -10.44 7.93
C ALA A 62 -8.37 -11.06 7.05
N PRO A 63 -7.27 -11.59 7.62
CA PRO A 63 -6.27 -12.30 6.84
C PRO A 63 -6.90 -13.45 6.06
N VAL A 64 -6.61 -13.52 4.76
CA VAL A 64 -6.95 -14.72 3.99
C VAL A 64 -6.18 -15.91 4.58
N GLY A 65 -6.88 -16.95 5.02
CA GLY A 65 -6.29 -18.08 5.73
C GLY A 65 -5.12 -18.71 4.97
N GLY A 66 -4.19 -19.34 5.70
CA GLY A 66 -2.85 -19.74 5.22
C GLY A 66 -2.80 -20.58 3.94
N LEU A 67 -3.89 -21.26 3.57
CA LEU A 67 -4.00 -21.97 2.30
C LEU A 67 -3.92 -21.03 1.09
N ARG A 68 -4.51 -19.82 1.18
CA ARG A 68 -4.47 -18.83 0.09
C ARG A 68 -3.09 -18.18 -0.05
N THR A 69 -2.45 -17.87 1.08
CA THR A 69 -1.05 -17.40 1.11
C THR A 69 -0.09 -18.42 0.50
N ALA A 70 -0.30 -19.71 0.80
CA ALA A 70 0.48 -20.80 0.21
C ALA A 70 0.26 -20.91 -1.31
N THR A 71 -0.99 -20.80 -1.78
CA THR A 71 -1.27 -20.84 -3.23
C THR A 71 -0.70 -19.62 -3.96
N ASP A 72 -0.72 -18.43 -3.36
CA ASP A 72 -0.13 -17.24 -3.97
C ASP A 72 1.40 -17.32 -3.97
N ALA A 73 2.02 -17.89 -2.93
CA ALA A 73 3.45 -18.16 -2.91
C ALA A 73 3.88 -19.17 -3.98
N VAL A 74 3.12 -20.26 -4.16
CA VAL A 74 3.35 -21.24 -5.23
C VAL A 74 3.19 -20.57 -6.60
N ARG A 75 2.14 -19.77 -6.79
CA ARG A 75 1.88 -19.06 -8.05
C ARG A 75 2.97 -18.03 -8.36
N ALA A 76 3.47 -17.31 -7.36
CA ALA A 76 4.59 -16.38 -7.52
C ALA A 76 5.89 -17.09 -7.89
N ARG A 77 6.12 -18.30 -7.34
CA ARG A 77 7.29 -19.12 -7.67
C ARG A 77 7.23 -19.68 -9.10
N LEU A 78 6.04 -20.06 -9.58
CA LEU A 78 5.82 -20.52 -10.95
C LEU A 78 5.91 -19.39 -11.99
N ARG A 79 5.62 -18.13 -11.62
CA ARG A 79 5.85 -16.96 -12.50
C ARG A 79 7.32 -16.57 -12.62
N ARG A 80 8.20 -17.07 -11.75
CA ARG A 80 9.65 -16.90 -11.80
C ARG A 80 10.28 -18.13 -12.48
N GLU A 81 9.96 -18.39 -13.74
CA GLU A 81 10.81 -19.26 -14.57
C GLU A 81 11.97 -18.44 -15.19
N PRO A 82 13.16 -19.06 -15.37
CA PRO A 82 14.36 -18.35 -15.78
C PRO A 82 14.31 -17.97 -17.26
N ALA A 83 14.86 -16.79 -17.58
CA ALA A 83 15.14 -16.39 -18.95
C ALA A 83 15.99 -17.45 -19.68
N PRO A 84 15.76 -17.70 -20.98
CA PRO A 84 16.54 -18.67 -21.74
C PRO A 84 18.00 -18.23 -21.84
N ARG A 85 18.91 -19.23 -21.82
CA ARG A 85 20.38 -19.11 -21.80
C ARG A 85 20.96 -18.29 -22.93
#